data_AF-A0A6S7KCS9-F1
#
_entry.id   AF-A0A6S7KCS9-F1
#
_cell.length_a   1.000
_cell.length_b   1.000
_cell.length_c   1.000
_cell.angle_alpha   90.00
_cell.angle_beta   90.00
_cell.angle_gamma   90.00
#
_symmetry.space_group_name_H-M   'P 1'
#
loop_
_entity.id
_entity.type
_entity.pdbx_description
1 polymer ?
#
loop_
_entity_poly.entity_id
_entity_poly.type
_entity_poly.pdbx_seq_one_letter_code
_entity_poly.pdbx_strand_id
1 'polypeptide(L)'
;MKSGNNLEELQKFKLEASEVLENAKSPIHKWESNLPELESEDVADPKDTLQSLLDDQPVTKRKMLSRLGGIYDQLGLISPTVVKRKRLYREACQPIKEWNTEVLKPLTKEWLKWNRQLGTVRVPRSIKGREKDKSCASSCICR
;
A
#
# COMPACT_ATOMS: atom_id res chain seq x y z
N MET A 1 15.92 10.20 16.66
CA MET A 1 16.08 8.95 15.87
C MET A 1 17.54 8.83 15.49
N LYS A 2 18.21 7.69 15.74
CA LYS A 2 19.57 7.47 15.24
C LYS A 2 19.48 7.32 13.71
N SER A 3 20.19 8.16 12.95
CA SER A 3 20.41 7.96 11.51
C SER A 3 21.82 7.43 11.33
N GLY A 4 21.97 6.24 10.75
CA GLY A 4 23.26 5.73 10.31
C GLY A 4 23.67 6.44 9.01
N ASN A 5 24.91 6.89 8.94
CA ASN A 5 25.45 7.55 7.74
C ASN A 5 26.19 6.55 6.83
N ASN A 6 26.48 5.35 7.34
CA ASN A 6 27.25 4.30 6.67
C ASN A 6 26.46 2.98 6.59
N LEU A 7 26.73 2.16 5.57
CA LEU A 7 26.10 0.84 5.37
C LEU A 7 26.31 -0.08 6.59
N GLU A 8 27.53 -0.12 7.11
CA GLU A 8 27.92 -0.97 8.24
C GLU A 8 27.18 -0.58 9.53
N GLU A 9 27.00 0.72 9.77
CA GLU A 9 26.22 1.21 10.91
C GLU A 9 24.75 0.79 10.83
N LEU A 10 24.19 0.79 9.61
CA LEU A 10 22.82 0.34 9.36
C LEU A 10 22.67 -1.18 9.53
N GLN A 11 23.66 -1.97 9.09
CA GLN A 11 23.71 -3.41 9.34
C GLN A 11 23.78 -3.71 10.83
N LYS A 12 24.69 -3.06 11.54
CA LYS A 12 24.85 -3.18 12.98
C LYS A 12 23.55 -2.83 13.71
N PHE A 13 22.91 -1.73 13.33
CA PHE A 13 21.62 -1.33 13.90
C PHE A 13 20.53 -2.39 13.64
N LYS A 14 20.45 -2.93 12.43
CA LYS A 14 19.48 -4.00 12.09
C LYS A 14 19.68 -5.24 12.97
N LEU A 15 20.93 -5.65 13.19
CA LEU A 15 21.27 -6.80 14.04
C LEU A 15 20.89 -6.53 15.50
N GLU A 16 21.37 -5.43 16.08
CA GLU A 16 21.09 -5.07 17.48
C GLU A 16 19.58 -4.93 17.74
N ALA A 17 18.85 -4.28 16.84
CA ALA A 17 17.41 -4.09 16.99
C ALA A 17 16.64 -5.42 16.91
N SER A 18 17.04 -6.31 15.99
CA SER A 18 16.43 -7.65 15.86
C SER A 18 16.66 -8.48 17.12
N GLU A 19 17.88 -8.51 17.65
CA GLU A 19 18.22 -9.24 18.88
C GLU A 19 17.39 -8.77 20.09
N VAL A 20 17.28 -7.46 20.29
CA VAL A 20 16.48 -6.89 21.39
C VAL A 20 15.01 -7.33 21.30
N LEU A 21 14.46 -7.36 20.09
CA LEU A 21 13.05 -7.68 19.86
C LEU A 21 12.78 -9.19 19.92
N GLU A 22 13.71 -10.02 19.49
CA GLU A 22 13.67 -11.47 19.73
C GLU A 22 13.69 -11.79 21.23
N ASN A 23 14.59 -11.15 21.98
CA ASN A 23 14.67 -11.31 23.44
C ASN A 23 13.38 -10.88 24.14
N ALA A 24 12.68 -9.88 23.61
CA ALA A 24 11.37 -9.43 24.09
C ALA A 24 10.19 -10.31 23.61
N LYS A 25 10.44 -11.47 22.97
CA LYS A 25 9.43 -12.35 22.34
C LYS A 25 8.55 -11.62 21.32
N SER A 26 9.09 -10.58 20.69
CA SER A 26 8.41 -9.74 19.71
C SER A 26 9.23 -9.69 18.41
N PRO A 27 9.47 -10.85 17.74
CA PRO A 27 10.34 -10.90 16.57
C PRO A 27 9.86 -9.95 15.47
N ILE A 28 10.79 -9.27 14.80
CA ILE A 28 10.45 -8.37 13.70
C ILE A 28 10.11 -9.20 12.47
N HIS A 29 8.83 -9.22 12.10
CA HIS A 29 8.41 -9.75 10.82
C HIS A 29 8.49 -8.66 9.75
N LYS A 30 9.08 -9.00 8.58
CA LYS A 30 9.16 -8.13 7.39
C LYS A 30 9.95 -6.83 7.61
N TRP A 31 11.23 -6.96 7.95
CA TRP A 31 12.16 -5.82 7.88
C TRP A 31 12.38 -5.42 6.42
N GLU A 32 11.69 -4.39 5.96
CA GLU A 32 12.01 -3.77 4.68
C GLU A 32 13.25 -2.87 4.85
N SER A 33 14.04 -2.68 3.79
CA SER A 33 15.09 -1.65 3.71
C SER A 33 14.92 -0.82 2.43
N ASN A 34 15.70 0.25 2.24
CA ASN A 34 15.88 0.84 0.89
C ASN A 34 17.13 0.30 0.20
N LEU A 35 17.96 -0.46 0.92
CA LEU A 35 19.22 -1.04 0.45
C LEU A 35 19.01 -2.56 0.31
N PRO A 36 19.05 -3.11 -0.93
CA PRO A 36 18.82 -4.52 -1.19
C PRO A 36 19.74 -5.43 -0.36
N GLU A 37 20.97 -4.99 -0.08
CA GLU A 37 21.96 -5.72 0.72
C GLU A 37 21.55 -5.91 2.19
N LEU A 38 20.52 -5.17 2.63
CA LEU A 38 19.97 -5.22 3.99
C LEU A 38 18.58 -5.86 4.02
N GLU A 39 18.04 -6.32 2.91
CA GLU A 39 16.81 -7.10 2.87
C GLU A 39 17.19 -8.57 3.11
N SER A 40 16.49 -9.27 4.00
CA SER A 40 16.69 -10.72 4.11
C SER A 40 16.12 -11.38 2.85
N GLU A 41 16.89 -12.26 2.22
CA GLU A 41 16.32 -13.25 1.30
C GLU A 41 15.26 -14.04 2.07
N ASP A 42 14.14 -14.35 1.43
CA ASP A 42 12.96 -15.02 1.99
C ASP A 42 11.93 -14.10 2.70
N VAL A 43 10.87 -13.72 2.00
CA VAL A 43 9.62 -14.50 1.89
C VAL A 43 8.91 -13.99 0.63
N ALA A 44 8.51 -14.91 -0.26
CA ALA A 44 7.64 -14.57 -1.39
C ALA A 44 6.46 -13.74 -0.89
N ASP A 45 6.34 -12.51 -1.40
CA ASP A 45 5.23 -11.62 -1.09
C ASP A 45 3.93 -12.42 -1.19
N PRO A 46 3.13 -12.53 -0.12
CA PRO A 46 1.79 -13.08 -0.25
C PRO A 46 1.07 -12.18 -1.23
N LYS A 47 0.98 -12.65 -2.47
CA LYS A 47 0.39 -11.98 -3.62
C LYS A 47 -0.79 -11.15 -3.13
N ASP A 48 -0.58 -9.84 -3.08
CA ASP A 48 -1.44 -8.88 -2.40
C ASP A 48 -2.90 -9.28 -2.61
N THR A 49 -3.64 -9.47 -1.51
CA THR A 49 -5.06 -9.83 -1.49
C THR A 49 -5.92 -8.87 -2.34
N LEU A 50 -5.37 -7.71 -2.72
CA LEU A 50 -5.96 -6.75 -3.64
C LEU A 50 -5.96 -7.18 -5.13
N GLN A 51 -4.93 -7.92 -5.58
CA GLN A 51 -4.77 -8.28 -6.99
C GLN A 51 -5.55 -9.55 -7.38
N SER A 52 -5.66 -10.52 -6.46
CA SER A 52 -6.27 -11.84 -6.73
C SER A 52 -7.79 -11.85 -6.91
N LEU A 53 -8.47 -10.70 -6.75
CA LEU A 53 -9.92 -10.62 -6.89
C LEU A 53 -10.37 -10.18 -8.29
N LEU A 54 -9.46 -9.81 -9.20
CA LEU A 54 -9.76 -9.26 -10.53
C LEU A 54 -10.37 -10.26 -11.52
N ASP A 55 -10.52 -11.53 -11.14
CA ASP A 55 -10.98 -12.59 -12.03
C ASP A 55 -12.48 -12.50 -12.32
N ASP A 56 -12.81 -12.46 -13.62
CA ASP A 56 -14.02 -12.66 -14.45
C ASP A 56 -15.45 -12.68 -13.87
N GLN A 57 -15.61 -12.45 -12.58
CA GLN A 57 -16.90 -12.47 -11.94
C GLN A 57 -17.61 -11.12 -12.03
N PRO A 58 -18.96 -11.11 -12.03
CA PRO A 58 -19.73 -9.89 -12.06
C PRO A 58 -19.37 -8.95 -10.91
N VAL A 59 -19.26 -7.66 -11.23
CA VAL A 59 -19.13 -6.58 -10.26
C VAL A 59 -20.52 -6.34 -9.66
N THR A 60 -20.64 -6.61 -8.36
CA THR A 60 -21.86 -6.42 -7.56
C THR A 60 -21.62 -5.40 -6.46
N LYS A 61 -22.69 -4.83 -5.89
CA LYS A 61 -22.58 -3.87 -4.78
C LYS A 61 -21.83 -4.46 -3.59
N ARG A 62 -22.10 -5.74 -3.27
CA ARG A 62 -21.43 -6.47 -2.19
C ARG A 62 -19.92 -6.54 -2.41
N LYS A 63 -19.48 -6.91 -3.62
CA LYS A 63 -18.05 -6.95 -3.95
C LYS A 63 -17.41 -5.58 -3.95
N MET A 64 -18.11 -4.57 -4.45
CA MET A 64 -17.62 -3.19 -4.40
C MET A 64 -17.36 -2.76 -2.96
N LEU A 65 -18.28 -3.05 -2.02
CA LEU A 65 -18.13 -2.74 -0.61
C LEU A 65 -17.10 -3.62 0.11
N SER A 66 -16.98 -4.90 -0.25
CA SER A 66 -15.96 -5.78 0.30
C SER A 66 -14.56 -5.28 -0.06
N ARG A 67 -14.32 -4.95 -1.33
CA ARG A 67 -13.08 -4.26 -1.73
C ARG A 67 -12.99 -2.89 -1.06
N LEU A 68 -14.13 -2.20 -0.96
CA LEU A 68 -14.47 -1.04 -0.14
C LEU A 68 -13.58 -0.90 1.11
N GLY A 69 -13.89 -1.81 2.03
CA GLY A 69 -13.32 -1.90 3.37
C GLY A 69 -11.96 -2.60 3.45
N GLY A 70 -11.51 -3.26 2.38
CA GLY A 70 -10.16 -3.84 2.34
C GLY A 70 -9.03 -2.82 2.18
N ILE A 71 -9.35 -1.55 1.92
CA ILE A 71 -8.35 -0.49 1.75
C ILE A 71 -8.23 0.29 3.05
N TYR A 72 -7.05 0.20 3.66
CA TYR A 72 -6.68 0.95 4.85
C TYR A 72 -5.65 2.02 4.47
N ASP A 73 -5.92 3.27 4.86
CA ASP A 73 -5.06 4.42 4.56
C ASP A 73 -4.78 5.19 5.85
N GLN A 74 -3.84 4.69 6.65
CA GLN A 74 -3.46 5.35 7.91
C GLN A 74 -2.78 6.71 7.67
N LEU A 75 -2.10 6.88 6.54
CA LEU A 75 -1.31 8.07 6.21
C LEU A 75 -2.04 9.06 5.29
N GLY A 76 -3.23 8.71 4.79
CA GLY A 76 -4.00 9.54 3.86
C GLY A 76 -3.45 9.59 2.43
N LEU A 77 -2.45 8.77 2.08
CA LEU A 77 -1.72 8.83 0.81
C LEU A 77 -2.59 8.45 -0.39
N ILE A 78 -3.57 7.57 -0.19
CA ILE A 78 -4.45 7.07 -1.24
C ILE A 78 -5.82 7.72 -1.21
N SER A 79 -6.03 8.72 -0.34
CA SER A 79 -7.28 9.46 -0.18
C SER A 79 -7.89 9.95 -1.51
N PRO A 80 -7.14 10.60 -2.44
CA PRO A 80 -7.72 11.07 -3.71
C PRO A 80 -8.28 9.92 -4.56
N THR A 81 -7.64 8.76 -4.50
CA THR A 81 -8.02 7.54 -5.22
C THR A 81 -9.24 6.90 -4.56
N VAL A 82 -9.27 6.82 -3.22
CA VAL A 82 -10.38 6.27 -2.44
C VAL A 82 -11.66 7.09 -2.59
N VAL A 83 -11.57 8.42 -2.70
CA VAL A 83 -12.75 9.29 -2.91
C VAL A 83 -13.46 8.96 -4.23
N LYS A 84 -12.72 8.79 -5.34
CA LYS A 84 -13.29 8.40 -6.64
C LYS A 84 -14.05 7.08 -6.54
N ARG A 85 -13.46 6.11 -5.85
CA ARG A 85 -14.07 4.80 -5.61
C ARG A 85 -15.35 4.88 -4.77
N LYS A 86 -15.34 5.67 -3.70
CA LYS A 86 -16.54 5.91 -2.85
C LYS A 86 -17.67 6.54 -3.67
N ARG A 87 -17.35 7.46 -4.58
CA ARG A 87 -18.32 8.02 -5.53
C ARG A 87 -18.95 6.94 -6.41
N LEU A 88 -18.13 6.08 -7.03
CA LEU A 88 -18.63 4.96 -7.86
C LEU A 88 -19.52 4.01 -7.07
N TYR A 89 -19.15 3.68 -5.84
CA TYR A 89 -19.97 2.85 -4.96
C TYR A 89 -21.33 3.51 -4.65
N ARG A 90 -21.33 4.82 -4.36
CA ARG A 90 -22.56 5.57 -4.13
C ARG A 90 -23.47 5.57 -5.37
N GLU A 91 -22.91 5.78 -6.56
CA GLU A 91 -23.66 5.72 -7.83
C GLU A 91 -24.25 4.32 -8.08
N ALA A 92 -23.50 3.26 -7.76
CA ALA A 92 -24.03 1.90 -7.80
C ALA A 92 -25.20 1.67 -6.81
N CYS A 93 -25.21 2.38 -5.67
CA CYS A 93 -26.25 2.29 -4.65
C CYS A 93 -27.47 3.17 -4.89
N GLN A 94 -27.41 4.15 -5.80
CA GLN A 94 -28.57 5.00 -6.17
C GLN A 94 -29.80 4.18 -6.61
N PRO A 95 -29.69 3.22 -7.55
CA PRO A 95 -30.82 2.37 -7.87
C PRO A 95 -31.07 1.34 -6.75
N ILE A 96 -32.34 1.17 -6.39
CA ILE A 96 -32.81 0.12 -5.47
C ILE A 96 -32.70 -1.23 -6.20
N LYS A 97 -31.50 -1.81 -6.13
CA LYS A 97 -31.15 -3.13 -6.67
C LYS A 97 -30.54 -3.97 -5.57
N GLU A 98 -30.72 -5.28 -5.67
CA GLU A 98 -30.17 -6.24 -4.72
C GLU A 98 -28.63 -6.20 -4.68
N TRP A 99 -28.06 -6.66 -3.57
CA TRP A 99 -26.62 -6.62 -3.30
C TRP A 99 -25.78 -7.51 -4.20
N ASN A 100 -26.38 -8.60 -4.70
CA ASN A 100 -25.76 -9.58 -5.59
C ASN A 100 -26.04 -9.31 -7.07
N THR A 101 -26.86 -8.31 -7.40
CA THR A 101 -27.14 -7.96 -8.79
C THR A 101 -25.95 -7.23 -9.42
N GLU A 102 -25.73 -7.48 -10.71
CA GLU A 102 -24.70 -6.77 -11.48
C GLU A 102 -24.99 -5.27 -11.55
N VAL A 103 -23.92 -4.49 -11.43
CA VAL A 103 -23.98 -3.04 -11.59
C VAL A 103 -24.02 -2.67 -13.08
N LEU A 104 -24.55 -1.49 -13.40
CA LEU A 104 -24.65 -0.99 -14.76
C LEU A 104 -23.30 -1.04 -15.49
N LYS A 105 -23.27 -1.54 -16.73
CA LYS A 105 -22.04 -1.75 -17.52
C LYS A 105 -21.04 -0.58 -17.53
N PRO A 106 -21.44 0.70 -17.75
CA PRO A 106 -20.56 1.87 -17.59
C PRO A 106 -19.86 1.94 -16.22
N LEU A 107 -20.62 1.79 -15.13
CA LEU A 107 -20.06 1.80 -13.77
C LEU A 107 -19.09 0.63 -13.56
N THR A 108 -19.41 -0.55 -14.08
CA THR A 108 -18.52 -1.71 -14.04
C THR A 108 -17.19 -1.42 -14.74
N LYS A 109 -17.22 -0.78 -15.92
CA LYS A 109 -16.02 -0.39 -16.66
C LYS A 109 -15.16 0.60 -15.87
N GLU A 110 -15.77 1.63 -15.27
CA GLU A 110 -15.05 2.61 -14.45
C GLU A 110 -14.48 2.00 -13.18
N TRP A 111 -15.23 1.11 -12.52
CA TRP A 111 -14.80 0.38 -11.34
C TRP A 111 -13.58 -0.50 -11.63
N LEU A 112 -13.61 -1.26 -12.73
CA LEU A 112 -12.49 -2.10 -13.16
C LEU A 112 -11.28 -1.26 -13.56
N LYS A 113 -11.49 -0.16 -14.29
CA LYS A 113 -10.43 0.79 -14.63
C LYS A 113 -9.74 1.32 -13.37
N TRP A 114 -10.52 1.71 -12.37
CA TRP A 114 -9.98 2.19 -11.10
C TRP A 114 -9.24 1.09 -10.33
N ASN A 115 -9.77 -0.13 -10.25
CA ASN A 115 -9.07 -1.22 -9.53
C ASN A 115 -7.69 -1.52 -10.14
N ARG A 116 -7.55 -1.40 -11.46
CA ARG A 116 -6.25 -1.58 -12.14
C ARG A 116 -5.25 -0.46 -11.85
N GLN A 117 -5.70 0.70 -11.36
CA GLN A 117 -4.82 1.80 -10.98
C GLN A 117 -4.16 1.58 -9.61
N LEU A 118 -4.69 0.67 -8.80
CA LEU A 118 -4.11 0.34 -7.50
C LEU A 118 -3.01 -0.72 -7.68
N GLY A 119 -1.79 -0.23 -7.87
CA GLY A 119 -0.58 -1.04 -7.77
C GLY A 119 0.08 -0.90 -6.41
N THR A 120 1.05 -1.78 -6.13
CA THR A 120 1.95 -1.66 -4.99
C THR A 120 2.76 -0.38 -5.15
N VAL A 121 2.64 0.55 -4.20
CA VAL A 121 3.40 1.80 -4.17
C VAL A 121 4.46 1.69 -3.09
N ARG A 122 5.74 1.72 -3.49
CA ARG A 122 6.85 1.78 -2.54
C ARG A 122 7.10 3.24 -2.19
N VAL A 123 6.92 3.60 -0.91
CA VAL A 123 7.29 4.92 -0.41
C VAL A 123 8.72 4.83 0.14
N PRO A 124 9.72 5.48 -0.51
CA PRO A 124 11.09 5.42 -0.03
C PRO A 124 11.19 6.06 1.35
N ARG A 125 11.86 5.39 2.29
CA ARG A 125 12.18 6.00 3.59
C ARG A 125 13.26 7.07 3.42
N SER A 126 13.14 8.18 4.13
CA SER A 126 14.18 9.21 4.13
C SER A 126 15.46 8.66 4.78
N ILE A 127 16.53 8.55 3.99
CA ILE A 127 17.90 8.31 4.48
C ILE A 127 18.60 9.66 4.42
N LYS A 128 19.13 10.16 5.54
CA LYS A 128 20.05 11.29 5.50
C LYS A 128 21.33 10.83 4.81
N GLY A 129 21.59 11.35 3.61
CA GLY A 129 22.89 11.19 2.95
C GLY A 129 22.83 10.68 1.51
N ARG A 130 22.41 11.54 0.56
CA ARG A 130 23.09 11.67 -0.74
C ARG A 130 23.04 13.12 -1.16
N GLU A 131 24.20 13.78 -1.14
CA GLU A 131 24.39 15.16 -1.59
C GLU A 131 24.33 15.31 -3.12
N LYS A 132 23.46 14.54 -3.82
CA LYS A 132 23.38 14.59 -5.29
C LYS A 132 22.00 14.85 -5.87
N ASP A 133 20.92 14.80 -5.10
CA ASP A 133 19.58 15.10 -5.62
C ASP A 133 18.98 16.36 -4.98
N LYS A 134 19.59 17.52 -5.28
CA LYS A 134 18.99 18.84 -5.00
C LYS A 134 17.72 19.13 -5.83
N SER A 135 17.29 18.19 -6.68
CA SER A 135 16.09 18.33 -7.52
C SER A 135 14.78 18.03 -6.78
N CYS A 136 14.79 17.13 -5.79
CA CYS A 136 13.53 16.68 -5.16
C CYS A 136 13.17 17.42 -3.86
N ALA A 137 14.07 18.25 -3.32
CA ALA A 137 13.84 18.97 -2.07
C ALA A 137 12.80 20.10 -2.18
N SER A 138 12.39 20.49 -3.39
CA SER A 138 11.50 21.64 -3.61
C SER A 138 10.00 21.32 -3.49
N SER A 139 9.60 20.05 -3.44
CA SER A 139 8.17 19.67 -3.47
C SER A 139 7.65 19.07 -2.17
N CYS A 140 8.50 18.79 -1.19
CA CYS A 140 8.05 18.35 0.13
C CYS A 140 7.56 19.56 0.93
N ILE A 141 6.30 19.94 0.72
CA ILE A 141 5.57 20.80 1.65
C ILE A 141 5.29 19.96 2.89
N CYS A 142 6.26 19.90 3.81
CA CYS A 142 5.97 19.59 5.20
C CYS A 142 5.24 20.82 5.77
N ARG A 143 3.93 20.74 5.95
CA ARG A 143 3.20 21.66 6.82
C ARG A 143 3.39 21.28 8.27
#